data_AF-A0A832R809-F1
#
_entry.id   AF-A0A832R809-F1
#
_cell.length_a   1.000
_cell.length_b   1.000
_cell.length_c   1.000
_cell.angle_alpha   90.00
_cell.angle_beta   90.00
_cell.angle_gamma   90.00
#
_symmetry.space_group_name_H-M   'P 1'
#
loop_
_entity.id
_entity.type
_entity.pdbx_description
1 polymer ?
#
loop_
_entity_poly.entity_id
_entity_poly.type
_entity_poly.pdbx_seq_one_letter_code
_entity_poly.pdbx_strand_id
1 'polypeptide(L)'
;MTSFLLKLVALITMTIDHIGMFIFPGNPIFRIIGRIAFPIFAFLIVEGYKHTKSFPKYVTRILVLGVISQILFFIFLKETTLNILFTLGIALLALKSFEKKEYIITLLLIYLSIICDYPLYGIILILLFYILRNNFLYTSLSFLLLNFIFINILKL
;
A
#
# COMPACT_ATOMS: atom_id res chain seq x y z
N MET A 1 -13.21 -11.32 -11.16
CA MET A 1 -13.78 -10.15 -10.44
C MET A 1 -13.38 -8.89 -11.18
N THR A 2 -14.23 -7.86 -11.23
CA THR A 2 -13.85 -6.58 -11.84
C THR A 2 -12.93 -5.79 -10.90
N SER A 3 -11.96 -5.05 -11.45
CA SER A 3 -11.04 -4.18 -10.67
C SER A 3 -11.79 -3.18 -9.77
N PHE A 4 -13.00 -2.77 -10.18
CA PHE A 4 -13.88 -1.90 -9.41
C PHE A 4 -14.32 -2.53 -8.08
N LEU A 5 -14.72 -3.81 -8.10
CA LEU A 5 -15.21 -4.49 -6.91
C LEU A 5 -14.08 -4.66 -5.87
N LEU A 6 -12.86 -4.98 -6.31
CA LEU A 6 -11.70 -5.07 -5.42
C LEU A 6 -11.36 -3.71 -4.77
N LYS A 7 -11.45 -2.61 -5.52
CA LYS A 7 -11.27 -1.26 -4.96
C LYS A 7 -12.32 -0.95 -3.91
N LEU A 8 -13.57 -1.33 -4.15
CA LEU A 8 -14.66 -1.12 -3.21
C LEU A 8 -14.44 -1.94 -1.92
N VAL A 9 -14.06 -3.21 -2.05
CA VAL A 9 -13.74 -4.06 -0.90
C VAL A 9 -12.60 -3.44 -0.08
N ALA A 10 -11.50 -3.04 -0.72
CA ALA A 10 -10.36 -2.42 -0.04
C ALA A 10 -10.74 -1.11 0.66
N LEU A 11 -11.57 -0.28 0.03
CA LEU A 11 -12.06 0.96 0.63
C LEU A 11 -12.94 0.67 1.86
N ILE A 12 -13.88 -0.28 1.74
CA ILE A 12 -14.78 -0.63 2.83
C ILE A 12 -13.99 -1.18 4.02
N THR A 13 -13.07 -2.13 3.80
CA THR A 13 -12.28 -2.70 4.90
C THR A 13 -11.40 -1.65 5.58
N MET A 14 -10.79 -0.74 4.83
CA MET A 14 -10.02 0.38 5.39
C MET A 14 -10.91 1.35 6.18
N THR A 15 -12.14 1.62 5.73
CA THR A 15 -13.06 2.48 6.49
C THR A 15 -13.52 1.81 7.78
N ILE A 16 -13.77 0.50 7.78
CA ILE A 16 -14.12 -0.27 8.99
C ILE A 16 -12.98 -0.19 10.02
N ASP A 17 -11.72 -0.22 9.58
CA ASP A 17 -10.55 -0.04 10.45
C ASP A 17 -10.58 1.31 11.17
N HIS A 18 -10.70 2.40 10.42
CA HIS A 18 -10.69 3.74 10.99
C HIS A 18 -11.91 3.97 11.90
N ILE A 19 -13.09 3.52 11.49
CA ILE A 19 -14.29 3.57 12.34
C ILE A 19 -14.06 2.79 13.64
N GLY A 20 -13.50 1.58 13.54
CA GLY A 20 -13.17 0.75 14.70
C GLY A 20 -12.13 1.39 15.62
N MET A 21 -11.14 2.09 15.06
CA MET A 21 -10.14 2.82 15.83
C MET A 21 -10.78 3.93 16.69
N PHE A 22 -11.77 4.65 16.17
CA PHE A 22 -12.43 5.73 16.90
C PHE A 22 -13.50 5.25 17.88
N ILE A 23 -14.30 4.25 17.49
CA ILE A 23 -15.46 3.81 18.27
C ILE A 23 -15.10 2.68 19.25
N PHE A 24 -14.17 1.80 18.88
CA PHE A 24 -13.78 0.60 19.63
C PHE A 24 -12.24 0.45 19.74
N PRO A 25 -11.52 1.44 20.31
CA PRO A 25 -10.05 1.49 20.27
C PRO A 25 -9.32 0.27 20.88
N GLY A 26 -10.00 -0.49 21.75
CA GLY A 26 -9.45 -1.70 22.38
C GLY A 26 -9.75 -3.01 21.66
N ASN A 27 -10.54 -3.02 20.57
CA ASN A 27 -10.90 -4.26 19.88
C ASN A 27 -10.00 -4.49 18.65
N PRO A 28 -9.10 -5.49 18.67
CA PRO A 28 -8.14 -5.73 17.59
C PRO A 28 -8.80 -6.26 16.31
N ILE A 29 -10.03 -6.75 16.36
CA ILE A 29 -10.72 -7.37 15.22
C ILE A 29 -10.90 -6.37 14.08
N PHE A 30 -11.28 -5.12 14.39
CA PHE A 30 -11.44 -4.07 13.38
C PHE A 30 -10.13 -3.78 12.66
N ARG A 31 -9.01 -3.77 13.39
CA ARG A 31 -7.68 -3.60 12.82
C ARG A 31 -7.30 -4.74 11.90
N ILE A 32 -7.56 -5.98 12.30
CA ILE A 32 -7.27 -7.17 11.48
C ILE A 32 -8.03 -7.11 10.15
N ILE A 33 -9.33 -6.79 10.20
CA ILE A 33 -10.16 -6.62 8.99
C ILE A 33 -9.60 -5.50 8.11
N GLY A 34 -9.23 -4.39 8.73
CA GLY A 34 -8.59 -3.24 8.09
C GLY A 34 -7.34 -3.56 7.29
N ARG A 35 -6.44 -4.37 7.87
CA ARG A 35 -5.15 -4.71 7.25
C ARG A 35 -5.30 -5.46 5.93
N ILE A 36 -6.45 -6.06 5.64
CA ILE A 36 -6.75 -6.71 4.34
C ILE A 36 -6.80 -5.68 3.20
N ALA A 37 -7.13 -4.42 3.49
CA ALA A 37 -7.20 -3.36 2.48
C ALA A 37 -5.87 -3.16 1.75
N PHE A 38 -4.76 -3.14 2.49
CA PHE A 38 -3.47 -2.77 1.91
C PHE A 38 -2.95 -3.79 0.87
N PRO A 39 -2.95 -5.11 1.10
CA PRO A 39 -2.59 -6.09 0.08
C PRO A 39 -3.47 -6.01 -1.17
N ILE A 40 -4.77 -5.69 -1.02
CA ILE A 40 -5.65 -5.48 -2.18
C ILE A 40 -5.22 -4.24 -2.97
N PHE A 41 -4.90 -3.12 -2.29
CA PHE A 41 -4.36 -1.94 -2.96
C PHE A 41 -3.01 -2.21 -3.62
N ALA A 42 -2.10 -2.93 -2.97
CA ALA A 42 -0.82 -3.32 -3.53
C ALA A 42 -0.98 -4.13 -4.83
N PHE A 43 -1.88 -5.11 -4.83
CA PHE A 43 -2.21 -5.88 -6.03
C PHE A 43 -2.79 -5.00 -7.15
N LEU A 44 -3.75 -4.12 -6.82
CA LEU A 44 -4.35 -3.20 -7.79
C LEU A 44 -3.34 -2.20 -8.36
N ILE A 45 -2.33 -1.79 -7.58
CA ILE A 45 -1.24 -0.95 -8.06
C ILE A 45 -0.41 -1.67 -9.12
N VAL A 46 -0.02 -2.92 -8.88
CA VAL A 46 0.74 -3.75 -9.83
C VAL A 46 -0.06 -3.97 -11.11
N GLU A 47 -1.32 -4.36 -11.01
CA GLU A 47 -2.20 -4.55 -12.17
C GLU A 47 -2.41 -3.23 -12.95
N GLY A 48 -2.68 -2.15 -12.22
CA GLY A 48 -2.84 -0.82 -12.82
C GLY A 48 -1.57 -0.34 -13.53
N TYR A 49 -0.39 -0.65 -13.00
CA TYR A 49 0.88 -0.33 -13.63
C TYR A 49 1.08 -1.08 -14.95
N LYS A 50 0.72 -2.37 -15.01
CA LYS A 50 0.84 -3.17 -16.24
C LYS A 50 -0.10 -2.73 -17.35
N HIS A 51 -1.27 -2.21 -17.00
CA HIS A 51 -2.31 -1.83 -17.96
C HIS A 51 -2.38 -0.32 -18.24
N THR A 52 -1.62 0.52 -17.53
CA THR A 52 -1.68 1.97 -17.75
C THR A 52 -1.04 2.35 -19.09
N LYS A 53 -1.73 3.20 -19.85
CA LYS A 53 -1.19 3.83 -21.07
C LYS A 53 -0.31 5.04 -20.78
N SER A 54 -0.44 5.64 -19.59
CA SER A 54 0.28 6.85 -19.21
C SER A 54 0.68 6.81 -17.74
N PHE A 55 1.93 6.41 -17.51
CA PHE A 55 2.49 6.34 -16.17
C PHE A 55 2.47 7.68 -15.41
N PRO A 56 2.86 8.84 -16.00
CA PRO A 56 2.83 10.11 -15.27
C PRO A 56 1.41 10.51 -14.84
N LYS A 57 0.41 10.28 -15.69
CA LYS A 57 -1.01 10.52 -15.35
C LYS A 57 -1.49 9.59 -14.24
N TYR A 58 -0.94 8.39 -14.16
CA TYR A 58 -1.30 7.44 -13.11
C TYR A 58 -0.74 7.85 -11.74
N VAL A 59 0.55 8.17 -11.68
CA VAL A 59 1.20 8.64 -10.44
C VAL A 59 0.57 9.95 -9.96
N THR A 60 0.37 10.92 -10.85
CA THR A 60 -0.27 12.21 -10.49
C THR A 60 -1.67 12.01 -9.94
N ARG A 61 -2.49 11.12 -10.51
CA ARG A 61 -3.82 10.81 -9.97
C ARG A 61 -3.75 10.30 -8.53
N ILE A 62 -2.82 9.40 -8.24
CA ILE A 62 -2.65 8.84 -6.88
C ILE A 62 -2.17 9.92 -5.91
N LEU A 63 -1.18 10.73 -6.29
CA LEU A 63 -0.66 11.78 -5.43
C LEU A 63 -1.67 12.91 -5.18
N VAL A 64 -2.46 13.31 -6.19
CA VAL A 64 -3.54 14.28 -6.02
C VAL A 64 -4.59 13.75 -5.03
N LEU A 65 -5.00 12.50 -5.16
CA LEU A 65 -5.88 11.86 -4.18
C LEU A 65 -5.22 11.78 -2.80
N GLY A 66 -3.91 11.53 -2.74
CA GLY A 66 -3.11 11.52 -1.51
C GLY A 66 -3.15 12.86 -0.79
N VAL A 67 -2.95 13.97 -1.49
CA VAL A 67 -3.01 15.32 -0.92
C VAL A 67 -4.41 15.63 -0.39
N ILE A 68 -5.46 15.32 -1.17
CA ILE A 68 -6.85 15.53 -0.74
C ILE A 68 -7.16 14.70 0.51
N SER A 69 -6.75 13.43 0.51
CA SER A 69 -6.96 12.51 1.64
C SER A 69 -6.13 12.89 2.87
N GLN A 70 -4.95 13.51 2.70
CA GLN A 70 -4.08 13.91 3.81
C GLN A 70 -4.76 14.92 4.73
N ILE A 71 -5.55 15.82 4.15
CA ILE A 71 -6.31 16.82 4.92
C ILE A 71 -7.28 16.10 5.86
N LEU A 72 -8.01 15.11 5.36
CA LEU A 72 -8.93 14.30 6.17
C LEU A 72 -8.16 13.48 7.20
N PHE A 73 -7.07 12.83 6.80
CA PHE A 73 -6.20 12.04 7.67
C PHE A 73 -5.71 12.86 8.86
N PHE A 74 -5.24 14.08 8.62
CA PHE A 74 -4.79 14.99 9.67
C PHE A 74 -5.93 15.45 10.58
N ILE A 75 -7.09 15.83 10.02
CA ILE A 75 -8.23 16.32 10.81
C ILE A 75 -8.76 15.24 11.77
N PHE A 76 -8.91 14.01 11.28
CA PHE A 76 -9.55 12.94 12.05
C PHE A 76 -8.57 12.19 12.95
N LEU A 77 -7.39 11.81 12.43
CA LEU A 77 -6.45 10.95 13.14
C LEU A 77 -5.37 11.73 13.90
N LYS A 78 -5.19 13.03 13.60
CA LYS A 78 -4.10 13.88 14.13
C LYS A 78 -2.70 13.33 13.87
N GLU A 79 -2.59 12.41 12.92
CA GLU A 79 -1.33 11.79 12.50
C GLU A 79 -0.62 12.70 11.49
N THR A 80 0.68 12.88 11.67
CA THR A 80 1.52 13.69 10.78
C THR A 80 2.20 12.86 9.69
N THR A 81 2.10 11.53 9.76
CA THR A 81 2.60 10.64 8.71
C THR A 81 1.84 10.86 7.41
N LEU A 82 2.53 10.70 6.28
CA LEU A 82 1.88 10.74 4.98
C LEU A 82 1.01 9.50 4.81
N ASN A 83 -0.23 9.67 4.36
CA ASN A 83 -1.16 8.57 4.24
C ASN A 83 -0.72 7.51 3.21
N ILE A 84 -1.44 6.39 3.24
CA ILE A 84 -1.20 5.21 2.40
C ILE A 84 -1.09 5.50 0.89
N LEU A 85 -1.77 6.54 0.37
CA LEU A 85 -1.72 6.87 -1.05
C LEU A 85 -0.35 7.42 -1.46
N PHE A 86 0.36 8.10 -0.57
CA PHE A 86 1.75 8.50 -0.80
C PHE A 86 2.65 7.27 -0.91
N THR A 87 2.46 6.26 -0.04
CA THR A 87 3.16 4.97 -0.14
C THR A 87 2.92 4.29 -1.48
N LEU A 88 1.66 4.23 -1.94
CA LEU A 88 1.34 3.67 -3.26
C LEU A 88 1.98 4.48 -4.41
N GLY A 89 2.03 5.81 -4.28
CA GLY A 89 2.67 6.70 -5.26
C GLY A 89 4.19 6.49 -5.33
N ILE A 90 4.87 6.42 -4.18
CA ILE A 90 6.31 6.12 -4.09
C ILE A 90 6.58 4.70 -4.59
N ALA A 91 5.74 3.73 -4.24
CA ALA A 91 5.88 2.35 -4.70
C ALA A 91 5.78 2.24 -6.23
N LEU A 92 4.92 3.01 -6.89
CA LEU A 92 4.86 3.08 -8.36
C LEU A 92 6.15 3.61 -8.98
N LEU A 93 6.74 4.65 -8.38
CA LEU A 93 8.02 5.19 -8.81
C LEU A 93 9.15 4.17 -8.59
N ALA A 94 9.14 3.47 -7.45
CA ALA A 94 10.10 2.43 -7.12
C ALA A 94 10.00 1.26 -8.10
N LEU A 95 8.78 0.80 -8.41
CA LEU A 95 8.52 -0.26 -9.38
C LEU A 95 9.04 0.12 -10.77
N LYS A 96 8.77 1.34 -11.23
CA LYS A 96 9.28 1.81 -12.53
C LYS A 96 10.80 1.90 -12.57
N SER A 97 11.42 2.40 -11.51
CA SER A 97 12.88 2.49 -11.38
C SER A 97 13.50 1.10 -11.36
N PHE A 98 12.87 0.15 -10.65
CA PHE A 98 13.27 -1.25 -10.61
C PHE A 98 13.21 -1.93 -11.98
N GLU A 99 12.14 -1.73 -12.77
CA GLU A 99 12.05 -2.24 -14.14
C GLU A 99 13.16 -1.71 -15.04
N LYS A 100 13.56 -0.44 -14.84
CA LYS A 100 14.68 0.18 -15.56
C LYS A 100 16.06 -0.23 -15.04
N LYS A 101 16.13 -1.07 -14.01
CA LYS A 101 17.36 -1.46 -13.30
C LYS A 101 18.07 -0.28 -12.62
N GLU A 102 17.35 0.78 -12.30
CA GLU A 102 17.81 1.94 -11.53
C GLU A 102 17.77 1.61 -10.02
N TYR A 103 18.60 0.67 -9.57
CA TYR A 103 18.52 0.10 -8.21
C TYR A 103 18.81 1.13 -7.11
N ILE A 104 19.71 2.09 -7.34
CA ILE A 104 20.01 3.16 -6.38
C ILE A 104 18.78 4.04 -6.14
N ILE A 105 18.07 4.42 -7.22
CA ILE A 105 16.83 5.20 -7.13
C ILE A 105 15.75 4.38 -6.42
N THR A 106 15.66 3.09 -6.73
CA THR A 106 14.71 2.17 -6.06
C THR A 106 14.96 2.12 -4.55
N LEU A 107 16.22 1.96 -4.12
CA LEU A 107 16.61 1.96 -2.71
C LEU A 107 16.34 3.30 -2.03
N LEU A 108 16.60 4.41 -2.71
CA LEU A 108 16.28 5.75 -2.20
C LEU A 108 14.78 5.93 -1.96
N LEU A 109 13.94 5.45 -2.89
CA LEU A 109 12.48 5.52 -2.75
C LEU A 109 11.97 4.59 -1.63
N ILE A 110 12.59 3.43 -1.45
CA ILE A 110 12.32 2.54 -0.31
C ILE A 110 12.67 3.25 1.01
N TYR A 111 13.80 3.94 1.09
CA TYR A 111 14.17 4.70 2.27
C TYR A 111 13.23 5.89 2.52
N LEU A 112 12.84 6.60 1.46
CA LEU A 112 11.93 7.75 1.54
C LEU A 112 10.55 7.36 2.08
N SER A 113 10.11 6.11 1.94
CA SER A 113 8.79 5.70 2.44
C SER A 113 8.68 5.68 3.95
N ILE A 114 9.77 5.83 4.71
CA ILE A 114 9.77 5.89 6.18
C ILE A 114 8.84 6.98 6.72
N ILE A 115 8.62 8.07 5.98
CA ILE A 115 7.71 9.16 6.38
C ILE A 115 6.22 8.87 6.07
N CYS A 116 5.93 7.74 5.43
CA CYS A 116 4.59 7.36 4.99
C CYS A 116 4.02 6.18 5.79
N ASP A 117 2.70 6.03 5.76
CA ASP A 117 1.99 4.89 6.32
C ASP A 117 2.28 3.62 5.53
N TYR A 118 2.50 2.48 6.20
CA TYR A 118 3.04 1.24 5.61
C TYR A 118 4.40 1.43 4.90
N PRO A 119 5.45 1.92 5.59
CA PRO A 119 6.69 2.43 4.98
C PRO A 119 7.44 1.39 4.14
N LEU A 120 8.44 0.70 4.70
CA LEU A 120 9.23 -0.30 3.98
C LEU A 120 8.34 -1.46 3.51
N TYR A 121 7.42 -1.89 4.38
CA TYR A 121 6.48 -2.97 4.12
C TYR A 121 5.75 -2.78 2.80
N GLY A 122 5.24 -1.57 2.55
CA GLY A 122 4.36 -1.32 1.44
C GLY A 122 5.05 -1.42 0.08
N ILE A 123 6.23 -0.84 -0.03
CA ILE A 123 7.02 -0.89 -1.26
C ILE A 123 7.54 -2.29 -1.52
N ILE A 124 8.04 -2.98 -0.49
CA ILE A 124 8.54 -4.36 -0.62
C ILE A 124 7.42 -5.28 -1.08
N LEU A 125 6.23 -5.16 -0.48
CA LEU A 125 5.07 -5.98 -0.88
C LEU A 125 4.72 -5.78 -2.35
N ILE A 126 4.67 -4.53 -2.82
CA ILE A 126 4.35 -4.20 -4.21
C ILE A 126 5.42 -4.73 -5.17
N LEU A 127 6.70 -4.63 -4.82
CA LEU A 127 7.78 -5.20 -5.62
C LEU A 127 7.70 -6.73 -5.67
N LEU A 128 7.42 -7.40 -4.56
CA LEU A 128 7.23 -8.87 -4.52
C LEU A 128 6.06 -9.29 -5.40
N PHE A 129 4.91 -8.61 -5.28
CA PHE A 129 3.75 -8.86 -6.13
C PHE A 129 4.10 -8.66 -7.61
N TYR A 130 4.85 -7.63 -7.95
CA TYR A 130 5.28 -7.39 -9.33
C TYR A 130 6.23 -8.49 -9.86
N ILE A 131 7.24 -8.86 -9.09
CA ILE A 131 8.29 -9.83 -9.49
C ILE A 131 7.71 -11.23 -9.61
N LEU A 132 6.89 -11.64 -8.63
CA LEU A 132 6.41 -13.01 -8.50
C LEU A 132 5.03 -13.24 -9.13
N ARG A 133 4.42 -12.21 -9.74
CA ARG A 133 3.04 -12.23 -10.29
C ARG A 133 2.70 -13.44 -11.17
N ASN A 134 3.68 -14.00 -11.89
CA ASN A 134 3.46 -15.12 -12.80
C ASN A 134 3.21 -16.44 -12.05
N ASN A 135 3.58 -16.51 -10.77
CA ASN A 135 3.45 -17.69 -9.93
C ASN A 135 2.66 -17.37 -8.66
N PHE A 136 1.40 -17.79 -8.65
CA PHE A 136 0.48 -17.56 -7.53
C PHE A 136 1.03 -18.10 -6.20
N LEU A 137 1.64 -19.29 -6.21
CA LEU A 137 2.24 -19.92 -5.02
C LEU A 137 3.35 -19.06 -4.41
N TYR A 138 4.32 -18.60 -5.22
CA TYR A 138 5.41 -17.75 -4.73
C TYR A 138 4.92 -16.37 -4.27
N THR A 139 3.94 -15.81 -4.96
CA THR A 139 3.32 -14.54 -4.54
C THR A 139 2.65 -14.70 -3.17
N SER A 140 1.92 -15.79 -2.96
CA SER A 140 1.22 -16.06 -1.70
C SER A 140 2.19 -16.39 -0.57
N LEU A 141 3.22 -17.20 -0.83
CA LEU A 141 4.26 -17.51 0.16
C LEU A 141 5.07 -16.28 0.56
N SER A 142 5.49 -15.46 -0.41
CA SER A 142 6.24 -14.22 -0.13
C SER A 142 5.41 -13.23 0.69
N PHE A 143 4.10 -13.13 0.42
CA PHE A 143 3.16 -12.36 1.23
C PHE A 143 3.11 -12.87 2.68
N LEU A 144 2.91 -14.18 2.89
CA LEU A 144 2.84 -14.76 4.22
C LEU A 144 4.15 -14.57 5.00
N LEU A 145 5.29 -14.80 4.34
CA LEU A 145 6.61 -14.59 4.93
C LEU A 145 6.83 -13.12 5.32
N LEU A 146 6.48 -12.18 4.44
CA LEU A 146 6.62 -10.75 4.75
C LEU A 146 5.76 -10.35 5.94
N ASN A 147 4.52 -10.82 6.02
CA ASN A 147 3.65 -10.56 7.18
C ASN A 147 4.23 -11.17 8.47
N PHE A 148 4.71 -12.40 8.42
CA PHE A 148 5.33 -13.04 9.58
C PHE A 148 6.54 -12.26 10.09
N ILE A 149 7.42 -11.82 9.20
CA ILE A 149 8.58 -11.00 9.54
C ILE A 149 8.13 -9.67 10.17
N PHE A 150 7.20 -8.96 9.54
CA PHE A 150 6.78 -7.64 10.03
C PHE A 150 6.01 -7.70 11.34
N ILE A 151 5.18 -8.72 11.57
CA ILE A 151 4.49 -8.93 12.87
C ILE A 151 5.53 -9.10 13.98
N ASN A 152 6.56 -9.92 13.75
CA ASN A 152 7.61 -10.17 14.76
C ASN A 152 8.49 -8.94 15.03
N ILE A 153 8.74 -8.10 14.02
CA ILE A 153 9.54 -6.88 14.15
C ILE A 153 8.76 -5.75 14.83
N LEU A 154 7.49 -5.55 14.46
CA LEU A 154 6.69 -4.42 14.92
C LEU A 154 6.07 -4.60 16.32
N LYS A 155 6.13 -5.80 16.92
CA LYS A 155 5.55 -6.12 18.23
C LYS A 155 4.13 -5.54 18.40
N LEU A 156 3.27 -5.76 17.41
CA LEU A 156 1.83 -5.58 17.58
C LEU A 156 1.25 -6.77 18.35
#